data_AF-A0A932Q122-F1
#
_entry.id   AF-A0A932Q122-F1
#
_cell.length_a   1.000
_cell.length_b   1.000
_cell.length_c   1.000
_cell.angle_alpha   90.00
_cell.angle_beta   90.00
_cell.angle_gamma   90.00
#
_symmetry.space_group_name_H-M   'P 1'
#
loop_
_entity.id
_entity.type
_entity.pdbx_description
1 polymer ?
#
loop_
_entity_poly.entity_id
_entity_poly.type
_entity_poly.pdbx_seq_one_letter_code
_entity_poly.pdbx_strand_id
1 'polypeptide(L)'
;MPNFIDKLSERAEEKRAELKKTLTEKATGQEIALEKLVRKHWHKLPKPKAIERKPAFAVDGSRAVRHLANGAYLFVAQSLIVGEVNGARVEETDADVRILPGATPTPFVERFAELMMHGLEASLAKNRVSA
;
A
#
# COMPACT_ATOMS: atom_id res chain seq x y z
N MET A 1 4.83 -13.59 26.02
CA MET A 1 5.24 -12.20 25.74
C MET A 1 4.36 -11.15 26.46
N PRO A 2 3.99 -11.29 27.74
CA PRO A 2 3.00 -10.38 28.34
C PRO A 2 3.53 -8.98 28.70
N ASN A 3 4.83 -8.69 28.58
CA ASN A 3 5.43 -7.41 29.02
C ASN A 3 6.32 -6.76 27.94
N PHE A 4 6.11 -7.10 26.65
CA PHE A 4 6.82 -6.40 25.57
C PHE A 4 6.16 -5.07 25.25
N ILE A 5 4.83 -5.08 25.09
CA ILE A 5 4.05 -3.88 24.74
C ILE A 5 4.15 -2.83 25.85
N ASP A 6 4.08 -3.26 27.12
CA ASP A 6 4.21 -2.36 28.26
C ASP A 6 5.60 -1.71 28.32
N LYS A 7 6.66 -2.52 28.24
CA LYS A 7 8.05 -1.99 28.16
C LYS A 7 8.29 -1.11 26.95
N LEU A 8 7.73 -1.44 25.78
CA LEU A 8 7.84 -0.60 24.59
C LEU A 8 7.16 0.75 24.82
N SER A 9 5.97 0.74 25.41
CA SER A 9 5.22 1.95 25.73
C SER A 9 5.97 2.83 26.74
N GLU A 10 6.52 2.23 27.80
CA GLU A 10 7.38 2.93 28.76
C GLU A 10 8.59 3.57 28.07
N ARG A 11 9.32 2.83 27.24
CA ARG A 11 10.47 3.38 26.49
C ARG A 11 10.08 4.44 25.48
N ALA A 12 8.90 4.34 24.86
CA ALA A 12 8.39 5.35 23.95
C ALA A 12 8.07 6.65 24.70
N GLU A 13 7.46 6.56 25.88
CA GLU A 13 7.18 7.72 26.74
C GLU A 13 8.47 8.37 27.28
N GLU A 14 9.45 7.57 27.72
CA GLU A 14 10.77 8.09 28.13
C GLU A 14 11.44 8.90 27.01
N LYS A 15 11.29 8.45 25.76
CA LYS A 15 11.86 9.10 24.58
C LYS A 15 10.94 10.14 23.93
N ARG A 16 9.75 10.39 24.49
CA ARG A 16 8.73 11.24 23.86
C ARG A 16 9.25 12.63 23.51
N ALA A 17 10.03 13.26 24.38
CA ALA A 17 10.59 14.58 24.12
C ALA A 17 11.60 14.58 22.96
N GLU A 18 12.39 13.50 22.81
CA GLU A 18 13.32 13.31 21.70
C GLU A 18 12.56 13.06 20.39
N LEU A 19 11.58 12.14 20.41
CA LEU A 19 10.74 11.80 19.26
C LEU A 19 9.90 13.00 18.79
N LYS A 20 9.47 13.88 19.71
CA LYS A 20 8.79 15.13 19.33
C LYS A 20 9.70 16.10 18.60
N LYS A 21 11.03 16.07 18.79
CA LYS A 21 11.94 16.96 18.04
C LYS A 21 11.95 16.68 16.54
N THR A 22 11.62 15.46 16.13
CA THR A 22 11.48 15.11 14.71
C THR A 22 10.10 15.46 14.14
N LEU A 23 9.15 15.89 14.99
CA LEU A 23 7.81 16.30 14.60
C LEU A 23 7.65 17.80 14.82
N THR A 24 7.74 18.58 13.75
CA THR A 24 7.56 20.03 13.82
C THR A 24 6.15 20.41 13.40
N GLU A 25 5.42 21.12 14.26
CA GLU A 25 4.08 21.65 13.94
C GLU A 25 4.13 22.82 12.95
N LYS A 26 5.29 23.47 12.83
CA LYS A 26 5.50 24.63 11.97
C LYS A 26 6.19 24.20 10.69
N ALA A 27 5.68 24.71 9.58
CA ALA A 27 6.33 24.66 8.29
C ALA A 27 7.74 25.29 8.41
N THR A 28 8.75 24.54 8.00
CA THR A 28 10.08 25.02 7.66
C THR A 28 9.99 26.06 6.54
N GLY A 29 11.05 26.85 6.35
CA GLY A 29 11.07 27.86 5.27
C GLY A 29 10.86 27.27 3.87
N GLN A 30 11.28 26.02 3.66
CA GLN A 30 11.08 25.28 2.39
C GLN A 30 9.60 24.91 2.17
N GLU A 31 8.90 24.56 3.24
CA GLU A 31 7.47 24.22 3.19
C GLU A 31 6.60 25.44 2.88
N ILE A 32 6.99 26.66 3.26
CA ILE A 32 6.28 27.89 2.90
C ILE A 32 6.30 28.12 1.38
N ALA A 33 7.46 27.88 0.74
CA ALA A 33 7.58 27.98 -0.71
C ALA A 33 6.74 26.90 -1.41
N LEU A 34 6.74 25.67 -0.88
CA LEU A 34 5.90 24.58 -1.36
C LEU A 34 4.42 24.89 -1.20
N GLU A 35 3.99 25.43 -0.06
CA GLU A 35 2.60 25.82 0.18
C GLU A 35 2.12 26.83 -0.86
N LYS A 36 2.93 27.87 -1.13
CA LYS A 36 2.61 28.88 -2.14
C LYS A 36 2.47 28.26 -3.53
N LEU A 37 3.37 27.32 -3.88
CA LEU A 37 3.31 26.59 -5.15
C LEU A 37 2.04 25.74 -5.24
N VAL A 38 1.77 24.91 -4.22
CA VAL A 38 0.60 24.04 -4.16
C VAL A 38 -0.67 24.87 -4.26
N ARG A 39 -0.84 25.92 -3.46
CA ARG A 39 -2.03 26.78 -3.49
C ARG A 39 -2.26 27.42 -4.85
N LYS A 40 -1.18 27.82 -5.54
CA LYS A 40 -1.27 28.41 -6.89
C LYS A 40 -1.80 27.40 -7.92
N HIS A 41 -1.48 26.12 -7.76
CA HIS A 41 -1.83 25.05 -8.70
C HIS A 41 -2.96 24.14 -8.21
N TRP A 42 -3.53 24.40 -7.03
CA TRP A 42 -4.63 23.63 -6.47
C TRP A 42 -5.96 24.12 -7.05
N HIS A 43 -6.52 23.34 -7.96
CA HIS A 43 -7.80 23.66 -8.60
C HIS A 43 -8.96 22.96 -7.87
N LYS A 44 -10.14 23.58 -7.88
CA LYS A 44 -11.37 22.93 -7.41
C LYS A 44 -11.65 21.71 -8.29
N LEU A 45 -12.13 20.62 -7.68
CA LEU A 45 -12.61 19.48 -8.43
C LEU A 45 -13.70 19.91 -9.41
N PRO A 46 -13.71 19.38 -10.64
CA PRO A 46 -14.77 19.69 -11.59
C PRO A 46 -16.11 19.28 -11.01
N LYS A 47 -17.16 20.07 -11.25
CA LYS A 47 -18.52 19.66 -10.89
C LYS A 47 -18.81 18.33 -11.61
N PRO A 48 -19.38 17.32 -10.93
CA PRO A 48 -19.76 16.08 -11.59
C PRO A 48 -20.72 16.43 -12.72
N LYS A 49 -20.27 16.27 -13.97
CA LYS A 49 -21.17 16.38 -15.12
C LYS A 49 -22.09 15.15 -15.08
N ALA A 50 -23.34 15.31 -15.50
CA ALA A 50 -24.29 14.21 -15.70
C ALA A 50 -23.90 13.31 -16.90
N ILE A 51 -22.62 13.02 -17.06
CA ILE A 51 -22.10 12.06 -18.02
C ILE A 51 -22.41 10.67 -17.45
N GLU A 52 -22.81 9.75 -18.32
CA GLU A 52 -22.93 8.33 -17.98
C GLU A 52 -21.74 7.89 -17.12
N ARG A 53 -22.03 7.31 -15.94
CA ARG A 53 -21.01 6.77 -15.07
C ARG A 53 -20.27 5.69 -15.84
N LYS A 54 -19.02 5.97 -16.20
CA LYS A 54 -18.13 4.92 -16.73
C LYS A 54 -17.89 3.90 -15.61
N PRO A 55 -17.80 2.60 -15.94
CA PRO A 55 -17.33 1.61 -14.99
C PRO A 55 -16.01 2.07 -14.37
N ALA A 56 -15.98 2.08 -13.04
CA ALA A 56 -14.82 2.43 -12.26
C ALA A 56 -14.53 1.29 -11.30
N PHE A 57 -13.27 0.88 -11.26
CA PHE A 57 -12.80 -0.20 -10.41
C PHE A 57 -11.62 0.32 -9.58
N ALA A 58 -11.62 -0.03 -8.31
CA ALA A 58 -10.47 0.08 -7.44
C ALA A 58 -9.82 -1.30 -7.33
N VAL A 59 -8.50 -1.35 -7.49
CA VAL A 59 -7.70 -2.56 -7.32
C VAL A 59 -6.66 -2.27 -6.26
N ASP A 60 -6.52 -3.19 -5.32
CA ASP A 60 -5.46 -3.11 -4.32
C ASP A 60 -4.94 -4.52 -4.00
N GLY A 61 -3.73 -4.57 -3.46
CA GLY A 61 -3.01 -5.79 -3.17
C GLY A 61 -2.48 -5.82 -1.75
N SER A 62 -2.21 -7.02 -1.26
CA SER A 62 -1.44 -7.19 -0.03
C SER A 62 -0.52 -8.38 -0.17
N ARG A 63 0.61 -8.32 0.55
CA ARG A 63 1.65 -9.34 0.50
C ARG A 63 2.20 -9.66 1.88
N ALA A 64 2.70 -10.88 2.01
CA ALA A 64 3.41 -11.35 3.18
C ALA A 64 4.60 -12.19 2.76
N VAL A 65 5.75 -11.95 3.40
CA VAL A 65 6.93 -12.81 3.32
C VAL A 65 7.10 -13.50 4.66
N ARG A 66 7.40 -14.80 4.64
CA ARG A 66 7.72 -15.60 5.84
C ARG A 66 9.04 -16.30 5.64
N HIS A 67 9.91 -16.14 6.63
CA HIS A 67 11.18 -16.84 6.71
C HIS A 67 10.96 -18.20 7.37
N LEU A 68 11.30 -19.27 6.67
CA LEU A 68 11.15 -20.64 7.17
C LEU A 68 12.43 -21.09 7.88
N ALA A 69 12.30 -22.04 8.82
CA ALA A 69 13.42 -22.53 9.62
C ALA A 69 14.54 -23.20 8.78
N ASN A 70 14.20 -23.69 7.59
CA ASN A 70 15.16 -24.26 6.63
C ASN A 70 15.85 -23.20 5.76
N GLY A 71 15.68 -21.92 6.08
CA GLY A 71 16.23 -20.79 5.33
C GLY A 71 15.41 -20.38 4.11
N ALA A 72 14.40 -21.15 3.70
CA ALA A 72 13.56 -20.79 2.55
C ALA A 72 12.64 -19.59 2.84
N TYR A 73 12.18 -18.95 1.78
CA TYR A 73 11.24 -17.83 1.82
C TYR A 73 9.89 -18.27 1.27
N LEU A 74 8.83 -18.12 2.06
CA LEU A 74 7.44 -18.28 1.62
C LEU A 74 6.86 -16.89 1.33
N PHE A 75 6.34 -16.73 0.12
CA PHE A 75 5.66 -15.54 -0.37
C PHE A 75 4.18 -15.83 -0.51
N VAL A 76 3.36 -14.92 -0.02
CA VAL A 76 1.91 -14.90 -0.24
C VAL A 76 1.56 -13.51 -0.75
N ALA A 77 0.87 -13.42 -1.88
CA ALA A 77 0.25 -12.18 -2.32
C ALA A 77 -1.19 -12.45 -2.69
N GLN A 78 -2.03 -11.44 -2.47
CA GLN A 78 -3.42 -11.43 -2.88
C GLN A 78 -3.75 -10.05 -3.45
N SER A 79 -4.73 -10.00 -4.33
CA SER A 79 -5.31 -8.76 -4.85
C SER A 79 -6.83 -8.85 -4.85
N LEU A 80 -7.46 -7.68 -4.69
CA LEU A 80 -8.90 -7.49 -4.67
C LEU A 80 -9.25 -6.38 -5.66
N ILE A 81 -10.25 -6.63 -6.52
CA ILE A 81 -10.87 -5.61 -7.35
C ILE A 81 -12.32 -5.39 -6.91
N VAL A 82 -12.71 -4.13 -6.71
CA VAL A 82 -14.08 -3.73 -6.36
C VAL A 82 -14.54 -2.61 -7.28
N GLY A 83 -15.76 -2.69 -7.78
CA GLY A 83 -16.34 -1.64 -8.61
C GLY A 83 -17.82 -1.84 -8.90
N GLU A 84 -18.31 -1.11 -9.89
CA GLU A 84 -19.71 -1.16 -10.34
C GLU A 84 -19.76 -1.21 -11.87
N VAL A 85 -20.57 -2.12 -12.40
CA VAL A 85 -20.87 -2.25 -13.84
C VAL A 85 -22.38 -2.33 -14.00
N ASN A 86 -22.98 -1.42 -14.77
CA ASN A 86 -24.42 -1.39 -15.04
C ASN A 86 -25.30 -1.47 -13.76
N GLY A 87 -24.86 -0.85 -12.66
CA GLY A 87 -25.56 -0.88 -11.37
C GLY A 87 -25.33 -2.14 -10.53
N ALA A 88 -24.58 -3.12 -11.03
CA ALA A 88 -24.22 -4.32 -10.28
C ALA A 88 -22.82 -4.16 -9.66
N ARG A 89 -22.71 -4.51 -8.37
CA ARG A 89 -21.43 -4.58 -7.67
C ARG A 89 -20.58 -5.72 -8.23
N VAL A 90 -19.33 -5.42 -8.55
CA VAL A 90 -18.32 -6.40 -8.94
C VAL A 90 -17.29 -6.47 -7.82
N GLU A 91 -16.97 -7.70 -7.41
CA GLU A 91 -15.96 -7.98 -6.40
C GLU A 91 -15.26 -9.29 -6.72
N GLU A 92 -13.95 -9.24 -6.92
CA GLU A 92 -13.15 -10.42 -7.27
C GLU A 92 -11.78 -10.38 -6.61
N THR A 93 -11.23 -11.57 -6.37
CA THR A 93 -9.93 -11.73 -5.74
C THR A 93 -9.06 -12.67 -6.54
N ASP A 94 -7.75 -12.48 -6.43
CA ASP A 94 -6.74 -13.40 -6.94
C ASP A 94 -5.60 -13.53 -5.92
N ALA A 95 -4.93 -14.67 -5.90
CA ALA A 95 -3.85 -14.94 -4.96
C ALA A 95 -2.79 -15.88 -5.56
N ASP A 96 -1.53 -15.63 -5.20
CA ASP A 96 -0.41 -16.50 -5.56
C ASP A 96 0.47 -16.78 -4.33
N VAL A 97 1.04 -17.98 -4.32
CA VAL A 97 1.92 -18.48 -3.27
C VAL A 97 3.16 -19.08 -3.92
N ARG A 98 4.34 -18.65 -3.46
CA ARG A 98 5.63 -19.11 -3.97
C ARG A 98 6.58 -19.42 -2.82
N ILE A 99 7.44 -20.42 -3.03
CA ILE A 99 8.56 -20.71 -2.12
C ILE A 99 9.85 -20.58 -2.90
N LEU A 100 10.78 -19.76 -2.39
CA LEU A 100 12.13 -19.64 -2.93
C LEU A 100 13.16 -20.23 -1.94
N PRO A 101 14.26 -20.81 -2.45
CA PRO A 101 15.30 -21.37 -1.59
C PRO A 101 16.01 -20.29 -0.78
N GLY A 102 16.62 -20.69 0.35
CA GLY A 102 17.38 -19.77 1.21
C GLY A 102 18.66 -19.20 0.60
N ALA A 103 19.07 -19.70 -0.57
CA ALA A 103 20.15 -19.12 -1.36
C ALA A 103 19.73 -17.82 -2.08
N THR A 104 18.43 -17.47 -2.09
CA THR A 104 17.94 -16.22 -2.68
C THR A 104 18.50 -15.02 -1.90
N PRO A 105 19.22 -14.09 -2.55
CA PRO A 105 19.78 -12.94 -1.84
C PRO A 105 18.68 -12.02 -1.32
N THR A 106 18.81 -11.57 -0.07
CA THR A 106 17.81 -10.76 0.64
C THR A 106 17.31 -9.52 -0.11
N PRO A 107 18.15 -8.75 -0.85
CA PRO A 107 17.67 -7.60 -1.63
C PRO A 107 16.63 -7.95 -2.70
N PHE A 108 16.58 -9.21 -3.15
CA PHE A 108 15.60 -9.66 -4.15
C PHE A 108 14.30 -10.16 -3.54
N VAL A 109 14.28 -10.53 -2.27
CA VAL A 109 13.12 -11.11 -1.58
C VAL A 109 11.96 -10.11 -1.56
N GLU A 110 12.20 -8.89 -1.06
CA GLU A 110 11.16 -7.86 -0.99
C GLU A 110 10.66 -7.44 -2.37
N ARG A 111 11.58 -7.25 -3.31
CA ARG A 111 11.25 -6.87 -4.69
C ARG A 111 10.45 -7.96 -5.40
N PHE A 112 10.77 -9.23 -5.19
CA PHE A 112 10.01 -10.35 -5.75
C PHE A 112 8.58 -10.35 -5.21
N ALA A 113 8.41 -10.18 -3.90
CA ALA A 113 7.09 -10.13 -3.27
C ALA A 113 6.23 -8.96 -3.80
N GLU A 114 6.84 -7.80 -4.00
CA GLU A 114 6.21 -6.60 -4.57
C GLU A 114 5.79 -6.82 -6.03
N LEU A 115 6.68 -7.36 -6.88
CA LEU A 115 6.37 -7.67 -8.27
C LEU A 115 5.29 -8.74 -8.41
N MET A 116 5.27 -9.74 -7.52
CA MET A 116 4.22 -10.76 -7.47
C MET A 116 2.85 -10.12 -7.19
N MET A 117 2.78 -9.22 -6.21
CA MET A 117 1.55 -8.47 -5.88
C MET A 117 1.08 -7.57 -7.02
N HIS A 118 1.97 -6.76 -7.59
CA HIS A 118 1.64 -5.90 -8.74
C HIS A 118 1.23 -6.69 -9.98
N GLY A 119 1.79 -7.90 -10.16
CA GLY A 119 1.35 -8.81 -11.22
C GLY A 119 -0.11 -9.22 -11.07
N LEU A 120 -0.56 -9.54 -9.85
CA LEU A 120 -1.95 -9.86 -9.55
C LEU A 120 -2.87 -8.65 -9.76
N GLU A 121 -2.48 -7.48 -9.26
CA GLU A 121 -3.24 -6.23 -9.44
C GLU A 121 -3.44 -5.92 -10.93
N ALA A 122 -2.37 -5.98 -11.72
CA ALA A 122 -2.42 -5.73 -13.16
C ALA A 122 -3.26 -6.77 -13.91
N SER A 123 -3.19 -8.05 -13.49
CA SER A 123 -4.00 -9.14 -14.05
C SER A 123 -5.49 -8.89 -13.83
N LEU A 124 -5.89 -8.60 -12.59
CA LEU A 124 -7.29 -8.29 -12.25
C LEU A 124 -7.80 -7.06 -12.99
N ALA A 125 -7.01 -5.99 -13.05
CA ALA A 125 -7.36 -4.78 -13.78
C ALA A 125 -7.55 -5.05 -15.29
N LYS A 126 -6.62 -5.79 -15.91
CA LYS A 126 -6.69 -6.12 -17.35
C LYS A 126 -7.93 -6.92 -17.70
N ASN A 127 -8.27 -7.92 -16.87
CA ASN A 127 -9.43 -8.78 -17.09
C ASN A 127 -10.75 -7.98 -17.06
N ARG A 128 -10.79 -6.83 -16.37
CA ARG A 128 -11.99 -5.98 -16.25
C ARG A 128 -12.08 -4.84 -17.24
N VAL A 129 -10.95 -4.40 -17.81
CA VAL A 129 -10.95 -3.42 -18.92
C VAL A 129 -11.30 -4.08 -20.26
N SER A 130 -11.10 -5.40 -20.38
CA SER A 130 -11.29 -6.16 -21.63
C SER A 130 -12.64 -6.90 -21.74
N ALA A 131 -13.52 -6.77 -20.73
CA ALA A 131 -14.82 -7.44 -20.63
C ALA A 131 -15.96 -6.43 -20.79
#